data_AF-A0AAP0FU48-F1
#
_entry.id   AF-A0AAP0FU48-F1
#
_cell.length_a   1.000
_cell.length_b   1.000
_cell.length_c   1.000
_cell.angle_alpha   90.00
_cell.angle_beta   90.00
_cell.angle_gamma   90.00
#
_symmetry.space_group_name_H-M   'P 1'
#
loop_
_entity.id
_entity.type
_entity.pdbx_description
1 polymer ?
#
loop_
_entity_poly.entity_id
_entity_poly.type
_entity_poly.pdbx_seq_one_letter_code
_entity_poly.pdbx_strand_id
1 'polypeptide(L)' 'MNVEVVMINGLSPWGNKHLIPHNSLREPLESLYRAHIGVIHHADLVGNAALSISNIRHIVHHS' A
#
# COMPACT_ATOMS: atom_id res chain seq x y z
N MET A 1 8.51 -5.83 -22.04
CA MET A 1 7.90 -4.95 -21.03
C MET A 1 7.29 -5.85 -19.97
N ASN A 2 7.57 -5.61 -18.69
CA ASN A 2 7.04 -6.42 -17.58
C ASN A 2 6.01 -5.59 -16.82
N VAL A 3 4.86 -6.20 -16.50
CA VAL A 3 3.85 -5.58 -15.66
C VAL A 3 4.12 -5.99 -14.22
N GLU A 4 4.35 -5.01 -13.36
CA GLU A 4 4.50 -5.21 -11.92
C GLU A 4 3.16 -4.98 -11.22
N VAL A 5 2.70 -6.00 -10.48
CA VAL A 5 1.47 -5.95 -9.70
C VAL A 5 1.83 -6.08 -8.22
N VAL A 6 1.36 -5.15 -7.39
CA VAL A 6 1.61 -5.15 -5.95
C VAL A 6 0.29 -5.32 -5.19
N MET A 7 0.30 -6.24 -4.23
CA MET A 7 -0.80 -6.47 -3.30
C MET A 7 -0.66 -5.57 -2.07
N ILE A 8 -1.74 -4.89 -1.70
CA ILE A 8 -1.77 -3.91 -0.60
C ILE A 8 -2.82 -4.37 0.40
N ASN A 9 -2.44 -4.47 1.67
CA ASN A 9 -3.38 -4.77 2.73
C ASN A 9 -4.27 -3.56 3.03
N GLY A 10 -5.58 -3.67 2.83
CA GLY A 10 -6.53 -2.61 3.08
C GLY A 10 -6.62 -2.18 4.55
N LEU A 11 -6.35 -3.08 5.50
CA LEU A 11 -6.44 -2.82 6.94
C LEU A 11 -5.19 -2.12 7.50
N SER A 12 -4.03 -2.36 6.89
CA SER A 12 -2.76 -1.73 7.25
C SER A 12 -1.97 -1.49 5.96
N PRO A 13 -2.32 -0.44 5.21
CA PRO A 13 -1.57 -0.08 4.04
C PRO A 13 -0.13 0.21 4.45
N TRP A 14 0.81 -0.40 3.73
CA TRP A 14 2.25 -0.17 3.87
C TRP A 14 2.89 -0.67 5.16
N GLY A 15 2.30 -1.62 5.88
CA GLY A 15 2.95 -2.24 7.02
C GLY A 15 3.50 -1.22 8.02
N ASN A 16 2.73 -0.16 8.28
CA ASN A 16 3.10 0.97 9.15
C ASN A 16 4.43 1.67 8.79
N LYS A 17 4.85 1.65 7.52
CA LYS A 17 6.02 2.38 6.96
C LYS A 17 7.40 1.98 7.49
N HIS A 18 7.52 0.89 8.24
CA HIS A 18 8.81 0.43 8.74
C HIS A 18 9.22 -0.88 8.07
N LEU A 19 10.51 -0.98 7.72
CA LEU A 19 11.08 -2.21 7.21
C LEU A 19 11.17 -3.28 8.30
N ILE A 20 11.31 -4.54 7.87
CA ILE A 20 11.75 -5.62 8.75
C ILE A 20 13.07 -5.24 9.47
N PRO A 21 13.26 -5.64 10.73
CA PRO A 21 12.34 -6.43 11.56
C PRO A 21 11.24 -5.61 12.25
N HIS A 22 11.28 -4.28 12.18
CA HIS A 22 10.38 -3.41 12.93
C HIS A 22 8.94 -3.44 12.44
N ASN A 23 8.71 -3.70 11.15
CA ASN A 23 7.40 -4.03 10.63
C ASN A 23 7.48 -4.86 9.33
N SER A 24 6.35 -5.03 8.67
CA SER A 24 6.13 -6.01 7.61
C SER A 24 6.60 -5.59 6.21
N LEU A 25 7.11 -4.35 6.03
CA LEU A 25 7.67 -3.95 4.75
C LEU A 25 9.00 -4.66 4.50
N ARG A 26 9.11 -5.30 3.33
CA ARG A 26 10.35 -5.91 2.85
C ARG A 26 11.18 -4.94 2.01
N GLU A 27 10.53 -3.95 1.42
CA GLU A 27 11.14 -2.93 0.57
C GLU A 27 10.67 -1.53 0.99
N PRO A 28 11.46 -0.48 0.73
CA PRO A 28 11.04 0.91 0.98
C PRO A 28 9.74 1.24 0.23
N LEU A 29 8.94 2.18 0.74
CA LEU A 29 7.67 2.52 0.10
C LEU A 29 7.87 3.02 -1.34
N GLU A 30 9.00 3.63 -1.62
CA GLU A 30 9.43 4.11 -2.93
C GLU A 30 9.51 2.98 -3.97
N SER A 31 9.62 1.72 -3.54
CA SER A 31 9.52 0.56 -4.44
C SER A 31 8.17 0.49 -5.17
N LEU A 32 7.10 1.04 -4.59
CA LEU A 32 5.77 1.10 -5.23
C LEU A 32 5.72 1.97 -6.46
N TYR A 33 6.66 2.89 -6.68
CA TYR A 33 6.71 3.69 -7.91
C TYR A 33 6.93 2.82 -9.16
N ARG A 34 7.42 1.59 -9.00
CA ARG A 34 7.59 0.62 -10.10
C ARG A 34 6.31 -0.16 -10.40
N ALA A 35 5.35 -0.18 -9.47
CA ALA A 35 4.10 -0.90 -9.64
C ALA A 35 3.26 -0.27 -10.74
N HIS A 36 2.81 -1.10 -11.68
CA HIS A 36 1.87 -0.69 -12.72
C HIS A 36 0.43 -0.80 -12.22
N ILE A 37 0.17 -1.78 -11.33
CA ILE A 37 -1.15 -2.08 -10.79
C ILE A 37 -1.03 -2.34 -9.29
N GLY A 38 -1.83 -1.62 -8.49
CA GLY A 38 -2.01 -1.89 -7.07
C GLY A 38 -3.34 -2.61 -6.82
N VAL A 39 -3.31 -3.76 -6.16
CA VAL A 39 -4.51 -4.52 -5.77
C VAL A 39 -4.69 -4.45 -4.27
N ILE A 40 -5.81 -3.89 -3.82
CA ILE A 40 -6.14 -3.84 -2.39
C ILE A 40 -6.89 -5.12 -2.02
N HIS A 41 -6.29 -5.92 -1.14
CA HIS A 41 -6.98 -7.07 -0.54
C HIS A 41 -7.55 -6.68 0.84
N HIS A 42 -8.53 -7.44 1.32
CA HIS A 42 -9.34 -7.11 2.51
C HIS A 42 -10.15 -5.81 2.38
N ALA A 43 -10.47 -5.38 1.15
CA ALA A 43 -11.26 -4.18 0.92
C ALA A 43 -12.68 -4.28 1.53
N ASP A 44 -13.23 -5.49 1.63
CA ASP A 44 -14.50 -5.79 2.29
C ASP A 44 -14.49 -5.48 3.80
N LEU A 45 -13.32 -5.50 4.42
CA LEU A 45 -13.14 -5.22 5.86
C LEU A 45 -12.84 -3.74 6.14
N VAL A 46 -12.62 -2.94 5.09
CA VAL A 46 -12.34 -1.51 5.21
C VAL A 46 -13.64 -0.75 4.99
N GLY A 47 -14.16 -0.10 6.03
CA GLY A 47 -15.37 0.72 5.90
C GLY A 47 -15.25 1.77 4.78
N ASN A 48 -16.37 2.10 4.11
CA ASN A 48 -16.40 2.95 2.90
C ASN A 48 -15.56 4.24 2.97
N ALA A 49 -15.39 4.83 4.15
CA ALA A 49 -14.62 6.06 4.33
C ALA A 49 -13.10 5.87 4.16
N ALA A 50 -12.56 4.67 4.42
CA ALA A 50 -11.12 4.43 4.43
C ALA A 50 -10.54 4.04 3.06
N LEU A 51 -11.36 3.55 2.12
CA LEU A 51 -10.95 3.21 0.75
C LEU A 51 -11.01 4.38 -0.25
N SER A 52 -11.26 5.61 0.20
CA SER A 52 -11.25 6.76 -0.72
C SER A 52 -9.85 6.89 -1.36
N ILE A 53 -9.81 7.01 -2.69
CA ILE A 53 -8.59 7.25 -3.47
C ILE A 53 -7.80 8.46 -2.94
N SER A 54 -8.50 9.45 -2.37
CA SER A 54 -7.87 10.61 -1.69
C SER A 54 -7.02 10.21 -0.49
N ASN A 55 -7.46 9.22 0.29
CA ASN A 55 -6.75 8.74 1.47
C ASN A 55 -5.52 7.94 1.04
N ILE A 56 -5.63 7.15 -0.03
CA ILE A 56 -4.50 6.40 -0.61
C ILE A 56 -3.41 7.38 -1.10
N ARG A 57 -3.77 8.46 -1.80
CA ARG A 57 -2.82 9.46 -2.30
C ARG A 57 -2.10 10.23 -1.19
N HIS A 58 -2.80 10.60 -0.12
CA HIS A 58 -2.21 11.34 1.00
C HIS A 58 -1.18 10.51 1.79
N ILE A 59 -1.34 9.18 1.79
CA ILE A 59 -0.45 8.26 2.49
C ILE A 59 0.88 8.03 1.74
N VAL A 60 0.86 8.06 0.39
CA VAL A 60 2.07 7.89 -0.45
C VAL A 60 2.97 9.14 -0.41
N HIS A 61 2.40 10.35 -0.27
CA HIS A 61 3.17 11.60 -0.28
C HIS A 61 3.81 12.01 1.06
N HIS A 62 3.52 11.32 2.17
CA HIS A 62 4.09 11.61 3.51
C HIS A 62 5.01 10.49 4.01
N SER A 63 5.71 9.81 3.12
CA SER A 63 6.74 8.81 3.49
C SER A 63 8.08 9.28 2.99
#